data_AF-A0A4P5VZ63-F1
#
_entry.id   AF-A0A4P5VZ63-F1
#
_cell.length_a   1.000
_cell.length_b   1.000
_cell.length_c   1.000
_cell.angle_alpha   90.00
_cell.angle_beta   90.00
_cell.angle_gamma   90.00
#
_symmetry.space_group_name_H-M   'P 1'
#
loop_
_entity.id
_entity.type
_entity.pdbx_description
1 polymer ?
#
loop_
_entity_poly.entity_id
_entity_poly.type
_entity_poly.pdbx_seq_one_letter_code
_entity_poly.pdbx_strand_id
1 'polypeptide(L)'
;MIRDRIKGLAKKVALKAFGMEWEAEELAANEGNSKRDGPQEVDMSKIPRVVDGSGDTPGPKHRERIGRTWLASQVISGVPGMIIDLRHPKEVVAGMIPQAHLLPGEQVKARLDLLPAKDVRITLYDQTGSDAAETLAAWLREQGWGWARTLQGGYAEWIEHDEPVNLPQPPEGGKYHLGNPVELKDGARGVVQGAWLDGKKAKYTVLLDGGVIRGPVAEAELTG
;
A
#
# COMPACT_ATOMS: atom_id res chain seq x y z
N MET A 1 -51.10 17.61 20.61
CA MET A 1 -52.01 18.26 19.65
C MET A 1 -51.47 19.59 19.07
N ILE A 2 -50.80 20.45 19.85
CA ILE A 2 -50.27 21.74 19.34
C ILE A 2 -48.92 21.59 18.60
N ARG A 3 -48.06 20.65 19.03
CA ARG A 3 -46.72 20.42 18.43
C ARG A 3 -46.78 19.93 16.97
N ASP A 4 -47.79 19.15 16.60
CA ASP A 4 -47.90 18.60 15.23
C ASP A 4 -48.36 19.65 14.21
N ARG A 5 -49.20 20.60 14.65
CA ARG A 5 -49.62 21.75 13.81
C ARG A 5 -48.44 22.68 13.48
N ILE A 6 -47.50 22.84 14.41
CA ILE A 6 -46.30 23.68 14.23
C ILE A 6 -45.33 23.03 13.24
N LYS A 7 -45.13 21.71 13.31
CA LYS A 7 -44.28 20.98 12.34
C LYS A 7 -44.85 21.04 10.92
N GLY A 8 -46.17 20.92 10.76
CA GLY A 8 -46.83 21.04 9.46
C GLY A 8 -46.66 22.41 8.82
N LEU A 9 -46.66 23.47 9.62
CA LEU A 9 -46.48 24.84 9.14
C LEU A 9 -45.03 25.10 8.69
N ALA A 10 -44.04 24.66 9.47
CA ALA A 10 -42.62 24.79 9.13
C ALA A 10 -42.26 24.05 7.83
N LYS A 11 -42.81 22.86 7.62
CA LYS A 11 -42.63 22.08 6.38
C LYS A 11 -43.22 22.81 5.16
N LYS A 12 -44.39 23.43 5.31
CA LYS A 12 -45.07 24.17 4.24
C LYS A 12 -44.32 25.45 3.83
N VAL A 13 -43.71 26.13 4.80
CA VAL A 13 -42.89 27.32 4.53
C VAL A 13 -41.59 26.95 3.83
N ALA A 14 -40.96 25.84 4.21
CA ALA A 14 -39.74 25.36 3.55
C ALA A 14 -39.98 24.99 2.07
N LEU A 15 -41.04 24.25 1.76
CA LEU A 15 -41.38 23.86 0.37
C LEU A 15 -41.60 25.07 -0.55
N LYS A 16 -42.18 26.15 -0.02
CA LYS A 16 -42.44 27.38 -0.76
C LYS A 16 -41.19 28.25 -0.96
N ALA A 17 -40.29 28.26 0.01
CA ALA A 17 -39.03 29.02 -0.04
C ALA A 17 -38.00 28.44 -1.02
N PHE A 18 -38.05 27.12 -1.26
CA PHE A 18 -37.13 26.41 -2.15
C PHE A 18 -37.67 26.21 -3.58
N GLY A 19 -38.82 26.79 -3.93
CA GLY A 19 -39.36 26.69 -5.28
C GLY A 19 -39.70 25.26 -5.72
N MET A 20 -39.97 24.36 -4.77
CA MET A 20 -40.25 22.93 -5.00
C MET A 20 -41.74 22.64 -5.22
N GLU A 21 -42.55 23.63 -5.59
CA GLU A 21 -43.98 23.43 -5.81
C GLU A 21 -44.28 22.52 -7.02
N TRP A 22 -43.30 22.27 -7.89
CA TRP A 22 -43.43 21.38 -9.05
C TRP A 22 -43.20 19.89 -8.73
N GLU A 23 -42.44 19.55 -7.67
CA GLU A 23 -42.13 18.15 -7.31
C GLU A 23 -43.20 17.49 -6.42
N ALA A 24 -44.09 18.28 -5.81
CA ALA A 24 -45.11 17.75 -4.91
C ALA A 24 -46.31 17.12 -5.64
N GLU A 25 -46.62 17.56 -6.87
CA GLU A 25 -47.73 16.99 -7.66
C GLU A 25 -47.36 15.62 -8.28
N GLU A 26 -46.11 15.42 -8.71
CA GLU A 26 -45.67 14.11 -9.25
C GLU A 26 -45.59 13.00 -8.19
N LEU A 27 -45.23 13.36 -6.95
CA LEU A 27 -45.22 12.40 -5.83
C LEU A 27 -46.64 11.95 -5.45
N ALA A 28 -47.62 12.87 -5.44
CA ALA A 28 -49.00 12.54 -5.10
C ALA A 28 -49.69 11.68 -6.18
N ALA A 29 -49.36 11.89 -7.46
CA ALA A 29 -49.88 11.07 -8.56
C ALA A 29 -49.38 9.61 -8.52
N ASN A 30 -48.26 9.33 -7.85
CA ASN A 30 -47.66 8.01 -7.76
C ASN A 30 -47.94 7.28 -6.43
N GLU A 31 -48.73 7.88 -5.51
CA GLU A 31 -49.12 7.26 -4.23
C GLU A 31 -50.07 6.06 -4.39
N GLY A 32 -50.54 5.78 -5.60
CA GLY A 32 -51.38 4.61 -5.89
C GLY A 32 -50.64 3.27 -5.99
N ASN A 33 -49.30 3.24 -6.09
CA ASN A 33 -48.58 2.00 -6.38
C ASN A 33 -47.29 1.73 -5.57
N SER A 34 -47.05 2.43 -4.46
CA SER A 34 -45.95 2.07 -3.56
C SER A 34 -46.46 1.52 -2.24
N LYS A 35 -46.93 0.27 -2.24
CA LYS A 35 -46.75 -0.57 -1.05
C LYS A 35 -45.24 -0.75 -0.87
N ARG A 36 -44.62 0.13 -0.08
CA ARG A 36 -43.30 -0.19 0.48
C ARG A 36 -43.54 -1.32 1.46
N ASP A 37 -43.37 -2.55 0.98
CA ASP A 37 -43.34 -3.70 1.86
C ASP A 37 -42.36 -3.39 2.99
N GLY A 38 -42.77 -3.66 4.24
CA GLY A 38 -41.84 -3.68 5.37
C GLY A 38 -40.66 -4.61 5.06
N PRO A 39 -39.56 -4.59 5.83
CA PRO A 39 -38.38 -5.39 5.52
C PRO A 39 -38.79 -6.82 5.18
N GLN A 40 -38.71 -7.15 3.89
CA GLN A 40 -39.11 -8.46 3.41
C GLN A 40 -38.13 -9.47 4.00
N GLU A 41 -38.62 -10.67 4.31
CA GLU A 41 -37.77 -11.77 4.72
C GLU A 41 -36.77 -12.04 3.57
N VAL A 42 -35.53 -11.60 3.76
CA VAL A 42 -34.50 -11.69 2.73
C VAL A 42 -34.14 -13.16 2.62
N ASP A 43 -34.48 -13.76 1.49
CA ASP A 43 -34.06 -15.12 1.17
C ASP A 43 -32.53 -15.16 1.15
N MET A 44 -31.96 -15.69 2.23
CA MET A 44 -30.50 -15.78 2.43
C MET A 44 -29.82 -16.59 1.33
N SER A 45 -30.54 -17.41 0.56
CA SER A 45 -30.01 -18.15 -0.59
C SER A 45 -29.84 -17.30 -1.85
N LYS A 46 -30.51 -16.14 -1.92
CA LYS A 46 -30.43 -15.17 -3.02
C LYS A 46 -29.44 -14.04 -2.77
N ILE A 47 -28.99 -13.87 -1.52
CA ILE A 47 -27.88 -12.98 -1.21
C ILE A 47 -26.64 -13.55 -1.91
N PRO A 48 -25.99 -12.81 -2.83
CA PRO A 48 -24.75 -13.26 -3.42
C PRO A 48 -23.78 -13.59 -2.28
N ARG A 49 -23.11 -14.75 -2.34
CA ARG A 49 -22.01 -15.03 -1.40
C ARG A 49 -21.09 -13.83 -1.43
N VAL A 50 -20.66 -13.38 -0.25
CA VAL A 50 -19.64 -12.33 -0.13
C VAL A 50 -18.51 -12.74 -1.07
N VAL A 51 -18.43 -12.04 -2.20
CA VAL A 51 -17.34 -12.21 -3.16
C VAL A 51 -16.11 -11.86 -2.36
N ASP A 52 -15.10 -12.73 -2.41
CA ASP A 52 -13.96 -12.68 -1.50
C ASP A 52 -13.06 -11.46 -1.71
N GLY A 53 -13.48 -10.53 -2.58
CA GLY A 53 -12.75 -9.35 -2.99
C GLY A 53 -11.42 -9.80 -3.53
N SER A 54 -11.44 -10.41 -4.71
CA SER A 54 -10.22 -10.82 -5.41
C SER A 54 -9.35 -9.58 -5.63
N GLY A 55 -8.22 -9.49 -4.94
CA GLY A 55 -7.13 -8.52 -5.07
C GLY A 55 -7.53 -7.04 -4.95
N ASP A 56 -8.31 -6.57 -5.91
CA ASP A 56 -8.55 -5.17 -6.20
C ASP A 56 -9.76 -4.56 -5.47
N THR A 57 -10.57 -5.38 -4.79
CA THR A 57 -11.72 -4.92 -4.00
C THR A 57 -11.57 -5.38 -2.55
N PRO A 58 -11.79 -4.54 -1.53
CA PRO A 58 -11.66 -4.95 -0.13
C PRO A 58 -12.65 -6.07 0.26
N GLY A 59 -12.24 -7.33 0.14
CA GLY A 59 -12.93 -8.52 0.69
C GLY A 59 -12.08 -9.18 1.78
N PRO A 60 -12.54 -10.19 2.54
CA PRO A 60 -11.93 -10.64 3.81
C PRO A 60 -10.40 -10.85 3.78
N LYS A 61 -9.83 -11.23 2.62
CA LYS A 61 -8.39 -11.42 2.40
C LYS A 61 -7.57 -10.12 2.37
N HIS A 62 -8.18 -8.94 2.22
CA HIS A 62 -7.51 -7.62 2.30
C HIS A 62 -6.77 -7.39 3.62
N ARG A 63 -7.05 -8.22 4.64
CA ARG A 63 -6.35 -8.24 5.92
C ARG A 63 -5.02 -8.99 5.89
N GLU A 64 -4.65 -9.62 4.80
CA GLU A 64 -3.38 -10.36 4.67
C GLU A 64 -2.75 -10.07 3.32
N ARG A 65 -3.49 -10.26 2.23
CA ARG A 65 -3.07 -9.97 0.86
C ARG A 65 -3.88 -8.81 0.29
N ILE A 66 -3.20 -7.77 -0.17
CA ILE A 66 -3.80 -6.59 -0.81
C ILE A 66 -3.50 -6.62 -2.31
N GLY A 67 -4.43 -6.19 -3.15
CA GLY A 67 -4.18 -6.03 -4.58
C GLY A 67 -3.57 -4.68 -4.93
N ARG A 68 -3.15 -4.56 -6.19
CA ARG A 68 -2.40 -3.40 -6.66
C ARG A 68 -3.23 -2.12 -6.71
N THR A 69 -4.52 -2.14 -7.10
CA THR A 69 -5.35 -0.91 -7.08
C THR A 69 -5.40 -0.26 -5.69
N TRP A 70 -5.49 -1.09 -4.65
CA TRP A 70 -5.54 -0.62 -3.27
C TRP A 70 -4.22 0.06 -2.90
N LEU A 71 -3.08 -0.59 -3.16
CA LEU A 71 -1.76 -0.01 -2.85
C LEU A 71 -1.50 1.25 -3.68
N ALA A 72 -1.81 1.23 -4.98
CA ALA A 72 -1.68 2.38 -5.88
C ALA A 72 -2.48 3.58 -5.37
N SER A 73 -3.72 3.37 -4.93
CA SER A 73 -4.54 4.41 -4.31
C SER A 73 -3.86 5.00 -3.06
N GLN A 74 -3.27 4.16 -2.20
CA GLN A 74 -2.58 4.66 -1.02
C GLN A 74 -1.30 5.44 -1.37
N VAL A 75 -0.52 4.95 -2.34
CA VAL A 75 0.69 5.62 -2.86
C VAL A 75 0.35 7.01 -3.41
N ILE A 76 -0.68 7.11 -4.24
CA ILE A 76 -1.14 8.38 -4.84
C ILE A 76 -1.67 9.34 -3.77
N SER A 77 -2.39 8.83 -2.77
CA SER A 77 -2.90 9.64 -1.66
C SER A 77 -1.83 10.07 -0.64
N GLY A 78 -0.60 9.55 -0.75
CA GLY A 78 0.50 9.88 0.15
C GLY A 78 0.39 9.24 1.55
N VAL A 79 -0.45 8.23 1.74
CA VAL A 79 -0.63 7.52 3.03
C VAL A 79 -0.48 5.99 2.93
N PRO A 80 0.55 5.43 2.26
CA PRO A 80 0.72 3.98 2.15
C PRO A 80 1.09 3.26 3.45
N GLY A 81 1.52 3.99 4.49
CA GLY A 81 2.29 3.39 5.58
C GLY A 81 3.72 3.15 5.14
N MET A 82 4.34 2.06 5.59
CA MET A 82 5.67 1.64 5.09
C MET A 82 5.52 0.55 4.03
N ILE A 83 6.10 0.78 2.85
CA ILE A 83 6.22 -0.22 1.79
C ILE A 83 7.64 -0.79 1.83
N ILE A 84 7.78 -2.11 1.82
CA ILE A 84 9.06 -2.81 1.90
C ILE A 84 9.21 -3.70 0.67
N ASP A 85 10.26 -3.43 -0.10
CA ASP A 85 10.71 -4.28 -1.21
C ASP A 85 11.62 -5.38 -0.66
N LEU A 86 11.18 -6.62 -0.76
CA LEU A 86 11.88 -7.80 -0.27
C LEU A 86 12.90 -8.37 -1.27
N ARG A 87 12.97 -7.81 -2.48
CA ARG A 87 13.84 -8.33 -3.55
C ARG A 87 15.32 -8.10 -3.23
N HIS A 88 16.17 -8.87 -3.90
CA HIS A 88 17.61 -8.68 -3.82
C HIS A 88 18.00 -7.32 -4.45
N PRO A 89 19.02 -6.59 -3.94
CA PRO A 89 19.35 -5.26 -4.47
C PRO A 89 19.67 -5.24 -5.98
N LYS A 90 20.18 -6.33 -6.55
CA LYS A 90 20.39 -6.45 -8.01
C LYS A 90 19.10 -6.26 -8.83
N GLU A 91 17.96 -6.61 -8.27
CA GLU A 91 16.65 -6.58 -8.96
C GLU A 91 16.05 -5.16 -8.99
N VAL A 92 16.43 -4.29 -8.03
CA VAL A 92 15.81 -2.95 -7.91
C VAL A 92 16.29 -1.95 -8.96
N VAL A 93 17.33 -2.29 -9.73
CA VAL A 93 17.80 -1.45 -10.86
C VAL A 93 16.70 -1.21 -11.87
N ALA A 94 15.77 -2.16 -12.03
CA ALA A 94 14.60 -2.05 -12.89
C ALA A 94 13.46 -1.19 -12.30
N GLY A 95 13.68 -0.59 -11.13
CA GLY A 95 12.71 0.23 -10.43
C GLY A 95 12.06 -0.46 -9.23
N MET A 96 11.41 0.35 -8.42
CA MET A 96 10.71 -0.03 -7.19
C MET A 96 9.33 0.64 -7.16
N ILE A 97 8.41 0.11 -6.37
CA ILE A 97 7.16 0.82 -6.05
C ILE A 97 7.53 2.16 -5.39
N PRO A 98 6.89 3.29 -5.77
CA PRO A 98 7.17 4.59 -5.17
C PRO A 98 7.00 4.55 -3.65
N GLN A 99 7.88 5.25 -2.93
CA GLN A 99 7.93 5.26 -1.45
C GLN A 99 8.33 3.92 -0.81
N ALA A 100 8.73 2.91 -1.59
CA ALA A 100 9.25 1.66 -1.04
C ALA A 100 10.66 1.79 -0.49
N HIS A 101 10.91 1.09 0.61
CA HIS A 101 12.22 0.90 1.20
C HIS A 101 12.74 -0.49 0.85
N LEU A 102 13.98 -0.56 0.37
CA LEU A 102 14.64 -1.84 0.11
C LEU A 102 15.07 -2.49 1.43
N LEU A 103 14.51 -3.65 1.72
CA LEU A 103 14.96 -4.51 2.82
C LEU A 103 14.77 -5.96 2.39
N PRO A 104 15.83 -6.60 1.83
CA PRO A 104 15.75 -7.97 1.34
C PRO A 104 15.16 -8.93 2.37
N GLY A 105 14.31 -9.86 1.93
CA GLY A 105 13.47 -10.67 2.82
C GLY A 105 14.24 -11.44 3.90
N GLU A 106 15.46 -11.91 3.57
CA GLU A 106 16.34 -12.61 4.49
C GLU A 106 16.85 -11.73 5.66
N GLN A 107 16.79 -10.41 5.50
CA GLN A 107 17.33 -9.45 6.46
C GLN A 107 16.25 -8.92 7.42
N VAL A 108 14.98 -9.00 7.04
CA VAL A 108 13.87 -8.38 7.80
C VAL A 108 13.86 -8.83 9.26
N LYS A 109 14.02 -10.14 9.51
CA LYS A 109 14.02 -10.70 10.88
C LYS A 109 15.20 -10.21 11.73
N ALA A 110 16.33 -9.89 11.11
CA ALA A 110 17.52 -9.40 11.79
C ALA A 110 17.50 -7.87 11.99
N ARG A 111 16.60 -7.16 11.30
CA ARG A 111 16.58 -5.69 11.21
C ARG A 111 15.22 -5.11 11.58
N LEU A 112 14.63 -5.65 12.65
CA LEU A 112 13.36 -5.18 13.20
C LEU A 112 13.41 -3.72 13.68
N ASP A 113 14.61 -3.21 13.99
CA ASP A 113 14.88 -1.82 14.33
C ASP A 113 14.55 -0.83 13.21
N LEU A 114 14.52 -1.30 11.95
CA LEU A 114 14.18 -0.49 10.79
C LEU A 114 12.68 -0.45 10.49
N LEU A 115 11.90 -1.31 11.14
CA LEU A 115 10.45 -1.36 10.95
C LEU A 115 9.76 -0.22 11.71
N PRO A 116 8.59 0.23 11.25
CA PRO A 116 7.91 1.35 11.88
C PRO A 116 7.27 0.92 13.21
N ALA A 117 6.65 1.86 13.90
CA ALA A 117 5.82 1.58 15.07
C ALA A 117 4.75 0.52 14.75
N LYS A 118 4.33 -0.25 15.77
CA LYS A 118 3.50 -1.47 15.60
C LYS A 118 2.11 -1.21 15.03
N ASP A 119 1.61 0.01 15.20
CA ASP A 119 0.32 0.51 14.70
C ASP A 119 0.40 1.06 13.26
N VAL A 120 1.61 1.20 12.71
CA VAL A 120 1.81 1.60 11.32
C VAL A 120 1.65 0.39 10.40
N ARG A 121 0.92 0.60 9.31
CA ARG A 121 0.74 -0.42 8.28
C ARG A 121 2.06 -0.72 7.58
N ILE A 122 2.31 -2.01 7.33
CA ILE A 122 3.45 -2.48 6.53
C ILE A 122 2.90 -3.23 5.33
N THR A 123 3.35 -2.86 4.13
CA THR A 123 3.12 -3.62 2.91
C THR A 123 4.45 -4.21 2.45
N LEU A 124 4.52 -5.54 2.40
CA LEU A 124 5.64 -6.27 1.83
C LEU A 124 5.34 -6.63 0.37
N TYR A 125 6.33 -6.54 -0.50
CA TYR A 125 6.24 -7.13 -1.83
C TYR A 125 7.57 -7.74 -2.24
N ASP A 126 7.51 -8.77 -3.08
CA ASP A 126 8.65 -9.31 -3.81
C ASP A 126 8.35 -9.22 -5.31
N GLN A 127 9.07 -9.99 -6.13
CA GLN A 127 8.88 -9.95 -7.57
C GLN A 127 7.50 -10.45 -8.03
N THR A 128 6.87 -11.42 -7.36
CA THR A 128 5.67 -12.14 -7.87
C THR A 128 4.53 -12.35 -6.86
N GLY A 129 4.66 -11.84 -5.63
CA GLY A 129 3.72 -12.07 -4.53
C GLY A 129 3.85 -13.47 -3.92
N SER A 130 5.10 -13.92 -3.67
CA SER A 130 5.37 -15.31 -3.27
C SER A 130 4.87 -15.67 -1.85
N ASP A 131 4.80 -16.98 -1.58
CA ASP A 131 4.46 -17.48 -0.24
C ASP A 131 5.55 -17.20 0.81
N ALA A 132 6.79 -16.92 0.39
CA ALA A 132 7.83 -16.48 1.30
C ALA A 132 7.51 -15.09 1.88
N ALA A 133 7.01 -14.16 1.05
CA ALA A 133 6.54 -12.86 1.51
C ALA A 133 5.36 -13.01 2.48
N GLU A 134 4.42 -13.92 2.21
CA GLU A 134 3.27 -14.14 3.09
C GLU A 134 3.68 -14.77 4.42
N THR A 135 4.59 -15.74 4.40
CA THR A 135 5.15 -16.34 5.62
C THR A 135 5.85 -15.29 6.49
N LEU A 136 6.59 -14.38 5.87
CA LEU A 136 7.23 -13.27 6.57
C LEU A 136 6.21 -12.28 7.14
N ALA A 137 5.17 -11.92 6.37
CA ALA A 137 4.10 -11.05 6.85
C ALA A 137 3.34 -11.67 8.02
N ALA A 138 3.03 -12.98 7.95
CA ALA A 138 2.41 -13.73 9.03
C ALA A 138 3.27 -13.69 10.31
N TRP A 139 4.56 -13.95 10.17
CA TRP A 139 5.49 -13.85 11.29
C TRP A 139 5.56 -12.43 11.87
N LEU A 140 5.57 -11.37 11.05
CA LEU A 140 5.52 -9.98 11.54
C LEU A 140 4.22 -9.68 12.31
N ARG A 141 3.09 -10.23 11.86
CA ARG A 141 1.81 -10.12 12.59
C ARG A 141 1.91 -10.77 13.97
N GLU A 142 2.53 -11.94 14.07
CA GLU A 142 2.80 -12.61 15.37
C GLU A 142 3.72 -11.78 16.27
N GLN A 143 4.69 -11.05 15.69
CA GLN A 143 5.56 -10.13 16.43
C GLN A 143 4.88 -8.80 16.79
N GLY A 144 3.59 -8.62 16.49
CA GLY A 144 2.78 -7.47 16.88
C GLY A 144 2.58 -6.40 15.79
N TRP A 145 3.17 -6.54 14.60
CA TRP A 145 2.79 -5.70 13.44
C TRP A 145 1.53 -6.26 12.80
N GLY A 146 0.39 -6.16 13.51
CA GLY A 146 -0.87 -6.78 13.11
C GLY A 146 -1.40 -6.31 11.74
N TRP A 147 -0.88 -5.18 11.24
CA TRP A 147 -1.24 -4.59 9.94
C TRP A 147 -0.24 -4.91 8.83
N ALA A 148 0.66 -5.87 9.01
CA ALA A 148 1.53 -6.37 7.95
C ALA A 148 0.73 -7.13 6.88
N ARG A 149 0.89 -6.73 5.61
CA ARG A 149 0.23 -7.28 4.43
C ARG A 149 1.24 -7.61 3.34
N THR A 150 0.87 -8.47 2.40
CA THR A 150 1.61 -8.70 1.16
C THR A 150 0.88 -8.12 -0.05
N LEU A 151 1.63 -7.65 -1.05
CA LEU A 151 1.09 -7.28 -2.34
C LEU A 151 0.88 -8.54 -3.21
N GLN A 152 -0.37 -8.80 -3.59
CA GLN A 152 -0.71 -9.83 -4.56
C GLN A 152 -0.08 -9.48 -5.93
N GLY A 153 0.47 -10.49 -6.62
CA GLY A 153 1.14 -10.32 -7.91
C GLY A 153 2.51 -9.65 -7.86
N GLY A 154 2.89 -9.08 -6.70
CA GLY A 154 4.20 -8.48 -6.47
C GLY A 154 4.52 -7.32 -7.43
N TYR A 155 5.82 -7.09 -7.64
CA TYR A 155 6.30 -6.06 -8.57
C TYR A 155 5.94 -6.38 -10.03
N ALA A 156 5.84 -7.65 -10.42
CA ALA A 156 5.48 -8.05 -11.78
C ALA A 156 4.09 -7.55 -12.18
N GLU A 157 3.05 -7.81 -11.37
CA GLU A 157 1.70 -7.31 -11.66
C GLU A 157 1.63 -5.77 -11.66
N TRP A 158 2.43 -5.11 -10.79
CA TRP A 158 2.53 -3.65 -10.74
C TRP A 158 2.99 -3.06 -12.08
N ILE A 159 4.08 -3.59 -12.64
CA ILE A 159 4.61 -3.12 -13.92
C ILE A 159 3.75 -3.56 -15.12
N GLU A 160 3.09 -4.72 -15.05
CA GLU A 160 2.17 -5.19 -16.11
C GLU A 160 0.98 -4.24 -16.31
N HIS A 161 0.62 -3.47 -15.28
CA HIS A 161 -0.47 -2.50 -15.31
C HIS A 161 0.02 -1.05 -15.50
N ASP A 162 1.28 -0.85 -15.89
CA ASP A 162 1.89 0.46 -16.11
C ASP A 162 1.78 1.40 -14.88
N GLU A 163 1.75 0.84 -13.67
CA GLU A 163 1.71 1.64 -12.45
C GLU A 163 3.04 2.41 -12.27
N PRO A 164 3.02 3.60 -11.64
CA PRO A 164 4.23 4.41 -11.49
C PRO A 164 5.35 3.67 -10.77
N VAL A 165 6.59 3.81 -11.25
CA VAL A 165 7.78 3.24 -10.62
C VAL A 165 8.78 4.32 -10.24
N ASN A 166 9.53 4.08 -9.16
CA ASN A 166 10.67 4.89 -8.79
C ASN A 166 11.97 4.18 -9.20
N LEU A 167 12.71 4.77 -10.13
CA LEU A 167 14.04 4.28 -10.50
C LEU A 167 15.06 4.75 -9.45
N PRO A 168 15.90 3.86 -8.92
CA PRO A 168 16.88 4.24 -7.91
C PRO A 168 17.82 5.31 -8.46
N GLN A 169 17.87 6.46 -7.79
CA GLN A 169 18.80 7.54 -8.09
C GLN A 169 19.94 7.51 -7.07
N PRO A 170 21.16 7.92 -7.46
CA PRO A 170 22.22 8.13 -6.50
C PRO A 170 21.85 9.30 -5.56
N PRO A 171 22.39 9.34 -4.33
CA PRO A 171 22.28 10.52 -3.50
C PRO A 171 22.90 11.72 -4.24
N GLU A 172 22.48 12.95 -3.93
CA GLU A 172 22.95 14.14 -4.64
C GLU A 172 24.48 14.24 -4.63
N GLY A 173 25.09 14.28 -5.81
CA GLY A 173 26.56 14.28 -5.97
C GLY A 173 27.24 12.92 -5.78
N GLY A 174 26.49 11.86 -5.51
CA GLY A 174 26.97 10.49 -5.47
C GLY A 174 27.00 9.83 -6.85
N LYS A 175 27.87 8.84 -7.00
CA LYS A 175 28.07 8.07 -8.24
C LYS A 175 27.17 6.83 -8.34
N TYR A 176 26.93 6.16 -7.21
CA TYR A 176 26.29 4.85 -7.21
C TYR A 176 24.85 4.94 -6.70
N HIS A 177 23.96 4.16 -7.29
CA HIS A 177 22.58 3.99 -6.85
C HIS A 177 22.34 2.56 -6.39
N LEU A 178 21.16 2.32 -5.79
CA LEU A 178 20.77 0.98 -5.34
C LEU A 178 20.86 -0.03 -6.48
N GLY A 179 21.41 -1.20 -6.18
CA GLY A 179 21.59 -2.31 -7.10
C GLY A 179 22.83 -2.22 -8.00
N ASN A 180 23.60 -1.12 -7.98
CA ASN A 180 24.88 -1.10 -8.70
C ASN A 180 25.85 -2.15 -8.13
N PRO A 181 26.51 -2.94 -8.99
CA PRO A 181 27.64 -3.75 -8.58
C PRO A 181 28.81 -2.84 -8.20
N VAL A 182 29.47 -3.18 -7.10
CA VAL A 182 30.65 -2.47 -6.61
C VAL A 182 31.67 -3.44 -6.04
N GLU A 183 32.93 -3.05 -6.11
CA GLU A 183 34.06 -3.71 -5.45
C GLU A 183 34.66 -2.73 -4.43
N LEU A 184 34.99 -3.23 -3.25
CA LEU A 184 35.64 -2.46 -2.19
C LEU A 184 37.16 -2.49 -2.38
N LYS A 185 37.87 -1.55 -1.73
CA LYS A 185 39.35 -1.48 -1.75
C LYS A 185 40.08 -2.76 -1.34
N ASP A 186 39.45 -3.62 -0.53
CA ASP A 186 40.01 -4.90 -0.11
C ASP A 186 39.70 -6.05 -1.10
N GLY A 187 39.09 -5.75 -2.25
CA GLY A 187 38.71 -6.70 -3.29
C GLY A 187 37.36 -7.39 -3.06
N ALA A 188 36.66 -7.08 -1.97
CA ALA A 188 35.34 -7.66 -1.70
C ALA A 188 34.30 -7.11 -2.69
N ARG A 189 33.51 -8.01 -3.30
CA ARG A 189 32.46 -7.65 -4.27
C ARG A 189 31.08 -7.73 -3.66
N GLY A 190 30.19 -6.89 -4.17
CA GLY A 190 28.80 -6.85 -3.76
C GLY A 190 27.98 -5.87 -4.56
N VAL A 191 26.84 -5.50 -3.99
CA VAL A 191 25.90 -4.55 -4.58
C VAL A 191 25.48 -3.49 -3.60
N VAL A 192 25.29 -2.26 -4.08
CA VAL A 192 24.79 -1.17 -3.25
C VAL A 192 23.37 -1.50 -2.77
N GLN A 193 23.20 -1.59 -1.45
CA GLN A 193 21.91 -1.85 -0.81
C GLN A 193 21.31 -0.58 -0.19
N GLY A 194 22.14 0.39 0.18
CA GLY A 194 21.71 1.66 0.75
C GLY A 194 22.63 2.78 0.32
N ALA A 195 22.08 3.98 0.13
CA ALA A 195 22.82 5.18 -0.20
C ALA A 195 22.17 6.41 0.44
N TRP A 196 22.96 7.27 1.09
CA TRP A 196 22.49 8.50 1.71
C TRP A 196 23.59 9.56 1.79
N LEU A 197 23.23 10.79 2.15
CA LEU A 197 24.18 11.86 2.43
C LEU A 197 24.50 11.93 3.91
N ASP A 198 25.80 11.98 4.22
CA ASP A 198 26.35 12.37 5.50
C ASP A 198 27.05 13.72 5.33
N GLY A 199 26.31 14.79 5.65
CA GLY A 199 26.66 16.15 5.27
C GLY A 199 26.63 16.33 3.75
N LYS A 200 27.79 16.62 3.14
CA LYS A 200 27.94 16.76 1.68
C LYS A 200 28.56 15.53 1.01
N LYS A 201 28.72 14.42 1.73
CA LYS A 201 29.41 13.23 1.24
C LYS A 201 28.44 12.05 1.14
N ALA A 202 28.43 11.39 -0.01
CA ALA A 202 27.69 10.16 -0.20
C ALA A 202 28.28 9.02 0.65
N LYS A 203 27.39 8.29 1.31
CA LYS A 203 27.66 7.08 2.11
C LYS A 203 26.81 5.94 1.59
N TYR A 204 27.36 4.74 1.69
CA TYR A 204 26.78 3.55 1.12
C TYR A 204 26.77 2.39 2.12
N THR A 205 25.79 1.50 1.99
CA THR A 205 25.89 0.12 2.46
C THR A 205 25.95 -0.82 1.26
N VAL A 206 26.81 -1.82 1.35
CA VAL A 206 27.03 -2.82 0.30
C VAL A 206 26.62 -4.18 0.83
N LEU A 207 25.74 -4.88 0.12
CA LEU A 207 25.48 -6.30 0.32
C LEU A 207 26.54 -7.09 -0.44
N LEU A 208 27.49 -7.67 0.30
CA LEU A 208 28.56 -8.48 -0.29
C LEU A 208 27.99 -9.80 -0.84
N ASP A 209 28.67 -10.41 -1.80
CA ASP A 209 28.24 -11.68 -2.42
C ASP A 209 28.11 -12.84 -1.41
N GLY A 210 28.72 -12.71 -0.22
CA GLY A 210 28.55 -13.63 0.91
C GLY A 210 27.34 -13.34 1.82
N GLY A 211 26.46 -12.41 1.45
CA GLY A 211 25.26 -12.05 2.22
C GLY A 211 25.51 -11.12 3.42
N VAL A 212 26.75 -10.65 3.60
CA VAL A 212 27.11 -9.72 4.68
C VAL A 212 26.91 -8.29 4.21
N ILE A 213 26.19 -7.49 5.01
CA ILE A 213 26.06 -6.06 4.77
C ILE A 213 27.28 -5.36 5.38
N ARG A 214 27.97 -4.55 4.58
CA ARG A 214 29.08 -3.73 5.03
C ARG A 214 28.74 -2.25 4.86
N GLY A 215 29.00 -1.47 5.90
CA GLY A 215 28.92 -0.03 5.87
C GLY A 215 28.78 0.61 7.25
N PRO A 216 28.74 1.95 7.34
CA PRO A 216 28.79 2.88 6.21
C PRO A 216 30.16 2.90 5.49
N VAL A 217 30.13 2.85 4.15
CA VAL A 217 31.31 2.93 3.27
C VAL A 217 31.32 4.29 2.57
N ALA A 218 32.47 4.95 2.46
CA ALA A 218 32.60 6.18 1.68
C ALA A 218 32.71 5.88 0.18
N GLU A 219 32.23 6.80 -0.66
CA GLU A 219 32.30 6.63 -2.13
C GLU A 219 33.71 6.31 -2.65
N ALA A 220 34.72 6.98 -2.10
CA ALA A 220 36.12 6.80 -2.50
C ALA A 220 36.70 5.41 -2.14
N GLU A 221 35.94 4.57 -1.46
CA GLU A 221 36.28 3.19 -1.13
C GLU A 221 35.61 2.18 -2.06
N LEU A 222 34.75 2.65 -2.98
CA LEU A 222 34.00 1.84 -3.94
C LEU A 222 34.52 2.06 -5.37
N THR A 223 34.76 0.97 -6.06
CA THR A 223 35.00 0.91 -7.50
C THR A 223 33.83 0.20 -8.18
N GLY A 224 33.57 0.50 -9.44
CA GLY A 224 32.53 -0.12 -10.27
C GLY A 224 33.08 -0.52 -11.61
#